data_AF-B2NII9-F1
#
_entry.id   AF-B2NII9-F1
#
_cell.length_a   1.000
_cell.length_b   1.000
_cell.length_c   1.000
_cell.angle_alpha   90.00
_cell.angle_beta   90.00
_cell.angle_gamma   90.00
#
_symmetry.space_group_name_H-M   'P 1'
#
loop_
_entity.id
_entity.type
_entity.pdbx_description
1 polymer ?
#
loop_
_entity_poly.entity_id
_entity_poly.type
_entity_poly.pdbx_seq_one_letter_code
_entity_poly.pdbx_strand_id
1 'polypeptide(L)'
;MRKLNPALEFRDFIQVLKDEDDLIEITEEIDPNLEVGAIMRKAYESHLPAPLFKNLKGASKDLFSILGCPAGLRSKEKGDHGRIAHHLGLDPKTTIKEIIDYLLECKEKEPLPPITVPVSSAPCKTHILSEEKIHLQSLPTPYLYVSDGGKYLQTYGMWILQTPDKKMD
;
A
#
# COMPACT_ATOMS: atom_id res chain seq x y z
N MET A 1 2.25 -21.53 7.49
CA MET A 1 1.79 -20.16 7.12
C MET A 1 0.37 -20.27 6.58
N ARG A 2 -0.50 -19.27 6.78
CA ARG A 2 -1.84 -19.29 6.14
C ARG A 2 -1.67 -19.16 4.62
N LYS A 3 -2.63 -19.65 3.83
CA LYS A 3 -2.67 -19.31 2.39
C LYS A 3 -2.86 -17.80 2.26
N LEU A 4 -1.89 -17.13 1.65
CA LEU A 4 -1.90 -15.68 1.45
C LEU A 4 -2.85 -15.31 0.30
N ASN A 5 -3.54 -14.18 0.44
CA ASN A 5 -4.32 -13.56 -0.64
C ASN A 5 -3.90 -12.08 -0.82
N PRO A 6 -2.79 -11.80 -1.53
CA PRO A 6 -2.21 -10.46 -1.58
C PRO A 6 -3.06 -9.44 -2.35
N ALA A 7 -3.95 -9.87 -3.23
CA ALA A 7 -4.88 -8.97 -3.94
C ALA A 7 -6.00 -8.44 -3.03
N LEU A 8 -6.41 -9.24 -2.04
CA LEU A 8 -7.52 -8.91 -1.15
C LEU A 8 -7.04 -8.27 0.17
N GLU A 9 -5.93 -8.77 0.71
CA GLU A 9 -5.46 -8.44 2.05
C GLU A 9 -4.10 -7.73 1.99
N PHE A 10 -4.05 -6.43 2.32
CA PHE A 10 -2.81 -5.66 2.29
C PHE A 10 -1.71 -6.24 3.22
N ARG A 11 -2.10 -6.89 4.32
CA ARG A 11 -1.13 -7.57 5.20
C ARG A 11 -0.55 -8.83 4.58
N ASP A 12 -1.31 -9.53 3.74
CA ASP A 12 -0.80 -10.67 2.96
C ASP A 12 0.08 -10.19 1.82
N PHE A 13 -0.24 -9.05 1.22
CA PHE A 13 0.65 -8.38 0.27
C PHE A 13 2.02 -8.09 0.91
N ILE A 14 2.05 -7.51 2.10
CA ILE A 14 3.32 -7.30 2.82
C ILE A 14 4.04 -8.64 3.11
N GLN A 15 3.30 -9.68 3.52
CA GLN A 15 3.89 -10.96 3.84
C GLN A 15 4.50 -11.64 2.60
N VAL A 16 3.84 -11.63 1.45
CA VAL A 16 4.37 -12.25 0.24
C VAL A 16 5.64 -11.53 -0.24
N LEU A 17 5.72 -10.19 -0.08
CA LEU A 17 6.96 -9.47 -0.38
C LEU A 17 8.10 -9.88 0.57
N LYS A 18 7.81 -10.15 1.85
CA LYS A 18 8.82 -10.69 2.79
C LYS A 18 9.27 -12.09 2.40
N ASP A 19 8.33 -12.97 2.06
CA ASP A 19 8.62 -14.36 1.68
C ASP A 19 9.48 -14.43 0.40
N GLU A 20 9.40 -13.40 -0.46
CA GLU A 20 10.17 -13.28 -1.69
C GLU A 20 11.48 -12.47 -1.52
N ASP A 21 11.91 -12.14 -0.29
CA ASP A 21 13.05 -11.24 -0.01
C ASP A 21 12.98 -9.93 -0.82
N ASP A 22 11.78 -9.36 -0.95
CA ASP A 22 11.47 -8.15 -1.71
C ASP A 22 10.92 -7.03 -0.81
N LEU A 23 11.09 -7.16 0.51
CA LEU A 23 10.74 -6.18 1.51
C LEU A 23 11.84 -6.08 2.58
N ILE A 24 12.18 -4.85 2.97
CA ILE A 24 13.14 -4.57 4.04
C ILE A 24 12.42 -3.86 5.16
N GLU A 25 12.41 -4.45 6.36
CA GLU A 25 11.92 -3.78 7.56
C GLU A 25 13.00 -2.87 8.13
N ILE A 26 12.75 -1.57 8.12
CA ILE A 26 13.63 -0.56 8.68
C ILE A 26 13.11 -0.21 10.09
N THR A 27 13.86 -0.63 11.10
CA THR A 27 13.47 -0.52 12.53
C THR A 27 14.17 0.60 13.27
N GLU A 28 15.25 1.14 12.71
CA GLU A 28 15.85 2.39 13.17
C GLU A 28 14.89 3.57 12.96
N GLU A 29 15.05 4.64 13.74
CA GLU A 29 14.20 5.82 13.61
C GLU A 29 14.49 6.52 12.27
N ILE A 30 13.44 6.77 11.49
CA ILE A 30 13.49 7.51 10.23
C ILE A 30 12.62 8.77 10.32
N ASP A 31 13.14 9.89 9.85
CA ASP A 31 12.42 11.17 9.83
C ASP A 31 11.41 11.19 8.66
N PRO A 32 10.10 11.39 8.90
CA PRO A 32 9.13 11.53 7.81
C PRO A 32 9.39 12.78 6.95
N ASN A 33 10.19 13.73 7.43
CA ASN A 33 10.62 14.88 6.66
C ASN A 33 11.80 14.54 5.73
N LEU A 34 11.53 14.38 4.43
CA LEU A 34 12.46 14.07 3.34
C LEU A 34 13.13 12.70 3.38
N GLU A 35 13.51 12.17 4.54
CA GLU A 35 14.29 10.92 4.62
C GLU A 35 13.53 9.71 4.09
N VAL A 36 12.25 9.55 4.46
CA VAL A 36 11.35 8.55 3.87
C VAL A 36 11.32 8.66 2.34
N GLY A 37 11.13 9.88 1.81
CA GLY A 37 11.08 10.14 0.37
C GLY A 37 12.40 9.79 -0.33
N ALA A 38 13.53 10.18 0.24
CA ALA A 38 14.86 9.91 -0.30
C ALA A 38 15.16 8.41 -0.37
N ILE A 39 14.85 7.66 0.69
CA ILE A 39 15.01 6.20 0.72
C ILE A 39 14.12 5.54 -0.35
N MET A 40 12.86 5.95 -0.45
CA MET A 40 11.94 5.46 -1.49
C MET A 40 12.46 5.75 -2.89
N ARG A 41 12.98 6.95 -3.16
CA ARG A 41 13.54 7.32 -4.46
C ARG A 41 14.71 6.43 -4.85
N LYS A 42 15.67 6.23 -3.94
CA LYS A 42 16.78 5.31 -4.17
C LYS A 42 16.30 3.89 -4.45
N ALA A 43 15.29 3.41 -3.70
CA ALA A 43 14.74 2.08 -3.90
C ALA A 43 14.09 1.92 -5.28
N TYR A 44 13.28 2.90 -5.71
CA TYR A 44 12.72 2.92 -7.06
C TYR A 44 13.78 2.94 -8.15
N GLU A 45 14.76 3.85 -8.06
CA GLU A 45 15.75 4.07 -9.12
C GLU A 45 16.71 2.89 -9.31
N SER A 46 16.84 2.04 -8.29
CA SER A 46 17.71 0.86 -8.32
C SER A 46 16.93 -0.47 -8.35
N HIS A 47 15.60 -0.43 -8.52
CA HIS A 47 14.71 -1.60 -8.49
C HIS A 47 14.94 -2.50 -7.25
N LEU A 48 15.09 -1.88 -6.08
CA LEU A 48 15.39 -2.54 -4.82
C LEU A 48 14.11 -2.99 -4.09
N PRO A 49 14.23 -3.89 -3.10
CA PRO A 49 13.17 -4.25 -2.17
C PRO A 49 12.38 -3.05 -1.60
N ALA A 50 11.09 -3.25 -1.34
CA ALA A 50 10.21 -2.23 -0.77
C ALA A 50 10.60 -1.92 0.69
N PRO A 51 10.84 -0.64 1.07
CA PRO A 51 11.11 -0.30 2.47
C PRO A 51 9.81 -0.26 3.28
N LEU A 52 9.76 -1.01 4.39
CA LEU A 52 8.72 -0.93 5.41
C LEU A 52 9.30 -0.21 6.65
N PHE A 53 8.99 1.08 6.77
CA PHE A 53 9.43 1.94 7.87
C PHE A 53 8.61 1.62 9.13
N LYS A 54 9.22 0.94 10.09
CA LYS A 54 8.57 0.50 11.33
C LYS A 54 8.64 1.53 12.46
N ASN A 55 9.59 2.45 12.40
CA ASN A 55 9.84 3.45 13.42
C ASN A 55 10.01 4.84 12.79
N LEU A 56 8.92 5.60 12.70
CA LEU A 56 8.97 6.97 12.22
C LEU A 56 9.04 7.93 13.41
N LYS A 57 9.91 8.94 13.30
CA LYS A 57 10.01 10.00 14.30
C LYS A 57 8.65 10.68 14.51
N GLY A 58 8.21 10.75 15.77
CA GLY A 58 6.93 11.33 16.16
C GLY A 58 5.71 10.43 15.93
N ALA A 59 5.90 9.19 15.45
CA ALA A 59 4.81 8.23 15.37
C ALA A 59 4.37 7.74 16.76
N SER A 60 3.09 7.44 16.89
CA SER A 60 2.58 6.60 17.98
C SER A 60 2.75 5.12 17.62
N LYS A 61 2.54 4.23 18.59
CA LYS A 61 2.65 2.78 18.38
C LYS A 61 1.74 2.26 17.25
N ASP A 62 0.54 2.83 17.12
CA ASP A 62 -0.47 2.35 16.17
C ASP A 62 -0.57 3.23 14.91
N LEU A 63 -0.07 4.47 14.94
CA LEU A 63 -0.13 5.43 13.84
C LEU A 63 1.23 6.11 13.60
N PHE A 64 1.92 5.81 12.50
CA PHE A 64 1.75 4.63 11.62
C PHE A 64 3.12 4.20 11.07
N SER A 65 3.21 2.97 10.56
CA SER A 65 4.31 2.55 9.68
C SER A 65 4.05 2.99 8.24
N ILE A 66 5.09 3.21 7.44
CA ILE A 66 4.98 3.48 5.99
C ILE A 66 5.52 2.28 5.21
N LEU A 67 4.77 1.82 4.20
CA LEU A 67 5.30 0.97 3.13
C LEU A 67 5.61 1.86 1.92
N GLY A 68 6.90 1.95 1.55
CA GLY A 68 7.33 2.59 0.32
C GLY A 68 7.33 1.63 -0.86
N CYS A 69 7.26 2.18 -2.08
CA CYS A 69 7.42 1.41 -3.31
C CYS A 69 6.45 0.22 -3.52
N PRO A 70 5.15 0.33 -3.17
CA PRO A 70 4.22 -0.81 -3.20
C PRO A 70 4.05 -1.41 -4.59
N ALA A 71 4.16 -0.63 -5.67
CA ALA A 71 4.15 -1.11 -7.05
C ALA A 71 5.47 -0.82 -7.80
N GLY A 72 6.56 -0.64 -7.06
CA GLY A 72 7.89 -0.45 -7.64
C GLY A 72 8.39 -1.72 -8.34
N LEU A 73 9.27 -1.56 -9.32
CA LEU A 73 9.90 -2.69 -9.99
C LEU A 73 10.99 -3.32 -9.11
N ARG A 74 11.34 -4.57 -9.45
CA ARG A 74 12.39 -5.35 -8.78
C ARG A 74 13.28 -6.11 -9.76
N SER A 75 14.23 -6.88 -9.23
CA SER A 75 15.11 -7.77 -10.00
C SER A 75 14.33 -8.76 -10.88
N LYS A 76 14.85 -9.07 -12.08
CA LYS A 76 14.16 -9.90 -13.08
C LYS A 76 13.98 -11.36 -12.65
N GLU A 77 14.90 -11.89 -11.84
CA GLU A 77 14.92 -13.27 -11.37
C GLU A 77 13.64 -13.63 -10.61
N LYS A 78 13.08 -12.65 -9.90
CA LYS A 78 11.84 -12.74 -9.11
C LYS A 78 10.60 -12.25 -9.86
N GLY A 79 10.73 -11.89 -11.14
CA GLY A 79 9.72 -11.17 -11.90
C GLY A 79 9.72 -9.68 -11.54
N ASP A 80 10.17 -8.85 -12.48
CA ASP A 80 10.36 -7.40 -12.28
C ASP A 80 9.04 -6.65 -12.00
N HIS A 81 7.92 -7.16 -12.51
CA HIS A 81 6.57 -6.66 -12.26
C HIS A 81 5.83 -7.40 -11.13
N GLY A 82 6.51 -8.27 -10.37
CA GLY A 82 5.86 -9.15 -9.40
C GLY A 82 5.04 -8.41 -8.33
N ARG A 83 5.44 -7.21 -7.90
CA ARG A 83 4.62 -6.40 -6.99
C ARG A 83 3.28 -6.01 -7.61
N ILE A 84 3.26 -5.67 -8.89
CA ILE A 84 2.03 -5.33 -9.63
C ILE A 84 1.19 -6.59 -9.85
N ALA A 85 1.82 -7.72 -10.17
CA ALA A 85 1.14 -9.01 -10.28
C ALA A 85 0.42 -9.41 -8.98
N HIS A 86 1.05 -9.19 -7.83
CA HIS A 86 0.48 -9.46 -6.51
C HIS A 86 -0.75 -8.61 -6.19
N HIS A 87 -0.85 -7.38 -6.71
CA HIS A 87 -2.08 -6.56 -6.57
C HIS A 87 -3.29 -7.21 -7.26
N LEU A 88 -3.06 -8.12 -8.20
CA LEU A 88 -4.08 -8.84 -8.97
C LEU A 88 -4.16 -10.33 -8.61
N GLY A 89 -3.34 -10.80 -7.66
CA GLY A 89 -3.32 -12.20 -7.23
C GLY A 89 -2.74 -13.15 -8.28
N LEU A 90 -1.89 -12.62 -9.17
CA LEU A 90 -1.22 -13.35 -10.23
C LEU A 90 0.14 -13.90 -9.77
N ASP A 91 0.74 -14.76 -10.59
CA ASP A 91 2.10 -15.25 -10.34
C ASP A 91 3.11 -14.08 -10.39
N PRO A 92 4.09 -14.01 -9.48
CA PRO A 92 5.08 -12.94 -9.46
C PRO A 92 5.89 -12.80 -10.76
N LYS A 93 5.95 -13.83 -11.60
CA LYS A 93 6.64 -13.82 -12.89
C LYS A 93 5.73 -13.50 -14.08
N THR A 94 4.45 -13.21 -13.84
CA THR A 94 3.53 -12.75 -14.89
C THR A 94 4.10 -11.49 -15.55
N THR A 95 4.18 -11.52 -16.88
CA THR A 95 4.71 -10.40 -17.66
C THR A 95 3.73 -9.22 -17.65
N ILE A 96 4.22 -8.01 -17.93
CA ILE A 96 3.36 -6.84 -18.05
C ILE A 96 2.29 -6.99 -19.14
N LYS A 97 2.58 -7.71 -20.23
CA LYS A 97 1.60 -8.03 -21.26
C LYS A 97 0.47 -8.88 -20.70
N GLU A 98 0.80 -9.96 -20.00
CA GLU A 98 -0.20 -10.86 -19.41
C GLU A 98 -1.01 -10.18 -18.30
N ILE A 99 -0.39 -9.28 -17.51
CA ILE A 99 -1.10 -8.42 -16.56
C ILE A 99 -2.17 -7.58 -17.28
N ILE A 100 -1.82 -6.96 -18.41
CA ILE A 100 -2.76 -6.16 -19.20
C ILE A 100 -3.86 -7.05 -19.79
N ASP A 101 -3.49 -8.19 -20.38
CA ASP A 101 -4.45 -9.13 -20.95
C ASP A 101 -5.44 -9.64 -19.89
N TYR A 102 -4.97 -9.96 -18.67
CA TYR A 102 -5.83 -10.34 -17.54
C TYR A 102 -6.81 -9.23 -17.14
N LEU A 103 -6.36 -7.97 -17.12
CA LEU A 103 -7.24 -6.83 -16.82
C LEU A 103 -8.32 -6.64 -17.90
N LEU A 104 -8.00 -6.91 -19.17
CA LEU A 104 -8.97 -6.88 -20.26
C LEU A 104 -10.00 -8.01 -20.13
N GLU A 105 -9.55 -9.23 -19.84
CA GLU A 105 -10.43 -10.37 -19.59
C GLU A 105 -11.37 -10.12 -18.40
N CYS A 106 -10.90 -9.46 -17.36
CA CYS A 106 -11.72 -9.14 -16.18
C CYS A 106 -12.88 -8.17 -16.48
N LYS A 107 -12.85 -7.41 -17.58
CA LYS A 107 -13.96 -6.53 -17.97
C LYS A 107 -15.19 -7.30 -18.43
N GLU A 108 -14.99 -8.50 -18.96
CA GLU A 108 -16.07 -9.39 -19.43
C GLU A 108 -16.58 -10.33 -18.33
N LYS A 109 -15.92 -10.33 -17.15
CA LYS A 109 -16.38 -11.11 -16.00
C LYS A 109 -17.55 -10.43 -15.33
N GLU A 110 -18.43 -11.22 -14.72
CA GLU A 110 -19.54 -10.72 -13.92
C GLU A 110 -19.00 -9.83 -12.78
N PRO A 111 -19.42 -8.56 -12.69
CA PRO A 111 -19.06 -7.71 -11.57
C PRO A 111 -19.65 -8.28 -10.27
N LEU A 112 -18.81 -8.39 -9.24
CA LEU A 112 -19.21 -8.84 -7.91
C LEU A 112 -19.34 -7.62 -6.98
N PRO A 113 -20.56 -7.21 -6.59
CA PRO A 113 -20.73 -6.11 -5.64
C PRO A 113 -20.13 -6.43 -4.26
N PRO A 114 -19.70 -5.42 -3.48
CA PRO A 114 -19.18 -5.63 -2.13
C PRO A 114 -20.19 -6.32 -1.20
N ILE A 115 -19.66 -7.12 -0.27
CA ILE A 115 -20.46 -7.79 0.77
C ILE A 115 -20.23 -7.08 2.11
N THR A 116 -21.31 -6.68 2.77
CA THR A 116 -21.26 -6.12 4.13
C THR A 116 -20.89 -7.21 5.14
N VAL A 117 -19.92 -6.92 6.01
CA VAL A 117 -19.48 -7.82 7.09
C VAL A 117 -19.76 -7.22 8.47
N PRO A 118 -19.87 -8.03 9.54
CA PRO A 118 -20.02 -7.52 10.90
C PRO A 118 -18.87 -6.61 11.31
N VAL A 119 -19.18 -5.56 12.08
CA VAL A 119 -18.17 -4.62 12.62
C VAL A 119 -17.12 -5.34 13.47
N SER A 120 -17.53 -6.35 14.23
CA SER A 120 -16.64 -7.15 15.09
C SER A 120 -15.57 -7.92 14.33
N SER A 121 -15.76 -8.16 13.03
CA SER A 121 -14.79 -8.83 12.15
C SER A 121 -14.02 -7.87 11.25
N ALA A 122 -14.19 -6.56 11.38
CA ALA A 122 -13.59 -5.55 10.51
C ALA A 122 -12.35 -4.91 11.16
N PRO A 123 -11.12 -5.23 10.72
CA PRO A 123 -9.90 -4.68 11.33
C PRO A 123 -9.80 -3.15 11.25
N CYS A 124 -10.42 -2.53 10.23
CA CYS A 124 -10.48 -1.07 10.11
C CYS A 124 -11.32 -0.38 11.21
N LYS A 125 -12.05 -1.16 12.02
CA LYS A 125 -12.87 -0.67 13.14
C LYS A 125 -12.25 -0.92 14.51
N THR A 126 -11.00 -1.39 14.60
CA THR A 126 -10.30 -1.62 15.89
C THR A 126 -10.17 -0.34 16.72
N HIS A 127 -9.88 0.79 16.08
CA HIS A 127 -9.83 2.10 16.73
C HIS A 127 -10.79 3.07 16.03
N ILE A 128 -11.71 3.66 16.78
CA ILE A 128 -12.70 4.63 16.27
C ILE A 128 -12.44 5.98 16.95
N LEU A 129 -12.15 7.00 16.15
CA LEU A 129 -11.95 8.38 16.61
C LEU A 129 -13.17 9.22 16.23
N SER A 130 -13.72 9.91 17.21
CA SER A 130 -14.69 10.98 17.03
C SER A 130 -14.00 12.29 16.60
N GLU A 131 -14.79 13.27 16.17
CA GLU A 131 -14.29 14.51 15.55
C GLU A 131 -13.30 15.27 16.45
N GLU A 132 -13.59 15.38 17.74
CA GLU A 132 -12.75 16.08 18.70
C GLU A 132 -11.38 15.42 18.93
N LYS A 133 -11.23 14.17 18.51
CA LYS A 133 -9.97 13.40 18.60
C LYS A 133 -9.15 13.47 17.30
N ILE A 134 -9.64 14.17 16.27
CA ILE A 134 -8.95 14.29 14.99
C ILE A 134 -7.89 15.39 15.07
N HIS A 135 -6.62 14.97 15.08
CA HIS A 135 -5.47 15.86 15.07
C HIS A 135 -4.53 15.48 13.91
N LEU A 136 -4.88 15.84 12.68
CA LEU A 136 -4.10 15.41 11.50
C LEU A 136 -2.63 15.85 11.54
N GLN A 137 -2.32 16.97 12.20
CA GLN A 137 -0.95 17.48 12.34
C GLN A 137 -0.08 16.67 13.32
N SER A 138 -0.68 15.79 14.14
CA SER A 138 0.08 14.89 15.02
C SER A 138 0.61 13.66 14.29
N LEU A 139 0.11 13.36 13.09
CA LEU A 139 0.54 12.21 12.32
C LEU A 139 1.97 12.40 11.78
N PRO A 140 2.78 11.33 11.68
CA PRO A 140 4.10 11.35 11.05
C PRO A 140 3.99 11.41 9.51
N THR A 141 3.14 12.30 8.99
CA THR A 141 2.88 12.45 7.56
C THR A 141 4.16 12.88 6.85
N PRO A 142 4.55 12.20 5.75
CA PRO A 142 5.80 12.49 5.09
C PRO A 142 5.76 13.83 4.34
N TYR A 143 6.87 14.56 4.41
CA TYR A 143 7.21 15.61 3.45
C TYR A 143 8.12 14.96 2.41
N LEU A 144 7.59 14.69 1.20
CA LEU A 144 8.19 13.71 0.30
C LEU A 144 9.31 14.31 -0.55
N TYR A 145 9.13 15.54 -1.04
CA TYR A 145 10.10 16.21 -1.88
C TYR A 145 10.41 17.62 -1.37
N VAL A 146 11.65 18.05 -1.62
CA VAL A 146 12.03 19.45 -1.46
C VAL A 146 11.11 20.30 -2.32
N SER A 147 10.58 21.37 -1.74
CA SER A 147 9.64 22.30 -2.37
C SER A 147 8.22 21.78 -2.58
N ASP A 148 7.86 20.61 -2.06
CA ASP A 148 6.44 20.27 -1.91
C ASP A 148 5.72 21.36 -1.09
N GLY A 149 4.49 21.69 -1.46
CA GLY A 149 3.69 22.72 -0.78
C GLY A 149 3.14 22.30 0.59
N GLY A 150 3.33 21.05 0.99
CA GLY A 150 2.84 20.49 2.25
C GLY A 150 3.21 19.02 2.42
N LYS A 151 2.77 18.44 3.55
CA LYS A 151 2.94 17.01 3.85
C LYS A 151 1.81 16.21 3.20
N TYR A 152 2.14 15.28 2.32
CA TYR A 152 1.15 14.52 1.55
C TYR A 152 0.78 13.22 2.28
N LEU A 153 -0.35 13.24 2.99
CA LEU A 153 -0.92 12.05 3.64
C LEU A 153 -1.50 11.06 2.63
N GLN A 154 -2.13 11.58 1.57
CA GLN A 154 -2.80 10.79 0.55
C GLN A 154 -1.95 10.73 -0.72
N THR A 155 -1.30 9.58 -0.94
CA THR A 155 -0.54 9.28 -2.17
C THR A 155 -0.79 7.88 -2.73
N TYR A 156 -1.40 6.98 -1.96
CA TYR A 156 -1.67 5.59 -2.35
C TYR A 156 -2.93 4.99 -1.68
N GLY A 157 -3.86 5.84 -1.28
CA GLY A 157 -5.16 5.45 -0.74
C GLY A 157 -6.28 5.57 -1.76
N MET A 158 -7.51 5.33 -1.32
CA MET A 158 -8.70 5.34 -2.16
C MET A 158 -9.70 6.40 -1.68
N TRP A 159 -10.06 7.34 -2.54
CA TRP A 159 -11.18 8.24 -2.31
C TRP A 159 -12.49 7.50 -2.57
N ILE A 160 -13.46 7.60 -1.65
CA ILE A 160 -14.79 7.02 -1.80
C ILE A 160 -15.81 8.14 -1.78
N LEU A 161 -16.50 8.33 -2.90
CA LEU A 161 -17.61 9.27 -3.06
C LEU A 161 -18.83 8.50 -3.55
N GLN A 162 -20.02 9.00 -3.25
CA GLN A 162 -21.29 8.44 -3.72
C GLN A 162 -22.15 9.58 -4.26
N THR A 163 -22.77 9.36 -5.42
CA THR A 163 -23.75 10.28 -6.00
C THR A 163 -24.96 10.44 -5.09
N PRO A 164 -25.64 11.60 -5.11
CA PRO A 164 -26.79 11.83 -4.23
C PRO A 164 -27.93 10.81 -4.39
N ASP A 165 -28.12 10.27 -5.60
CA ASP A 165 -29.12 9.24 -5.91
C ASP A 165 -28.64 7.80 -5.64
N LYS A 166 -27.39 7.65 -5.20
CA LYS A 166 -26.71 6.39 -4.87
C LYS A 166 -26.48 5.46 -6.06
N LYS A 167 -26.53 5.99 -7.29
CA LYS A 167 -26.28 5.25 -8.54
C LYS A 167 -25.16 5.90 -9.35
N MET A 168 -24.35 5.09 -10.00
CA MET A 168 -23.34 5.55 -10.94
C MET A 168 -23.36 4.60 -12.12
N ASP A 169 -24.07 5.02 -13.16
CA ASP A 169 -24.22 4.30 -14.43
C ASP A 169 -23.00 4.53 -15.33
#